data_AF-A0A956LM47-F1
#
_entry.id   AF-A0A956LM47-F1
#
_cell.length_a   1.000
_cell.length_b   1.000
_cell.length_c   1.000
_cell.angle_alpha   90.00
_cell.angle_beta   90.00
_cell.angle_gamma   90.00
#
_symmetry.space_group_name_H-M   'P 1'
#
loop_
_entity.id
_entity.type
_entity.pdbx_description
1 polymer ?
#
loop_
_entity_poly.entity_id
_entity_poly.type
_entity_poly.pdbx_seq_one_letter_code
_entity_poly.pdbx_strand_id
1 'polypeptide(L)' 'AQVALAWLLRKPGVTSVIFGARSLAQLDDNVKAAALASALREGDVQRLDEASAFELGYPYEFIRRIQGRW' A
#
# COMPACT_ATOMS: atom_id res chain seq x y z
N ALA A 1 2.86 7.66 -10.67
CA ALA A 1 2.12 7.23 -9.46
C ALA A 1 3.08 6.72 -8.36
N GLN A 2 4.26 7.34 -8.25
CA GLN A 2 5.40 6.74 -7.57
C GLN A 2 5.19 6.52 -6.08
N VAL A 3 4.59 7.48 -5.37
CA VAL A 3 4.43 7.44 -3.91
C VAL A 3 3.60 6.23 -3.48
N ALA A 4 2.48 5.96 -4.16
CA ALA A 4 1.61 4.82 -3.83
C ALA A 4 2.32 3.48 -4.06
N LEU A 5 3.06 3.35 -5.17
CA LEU A 5 3.83 2.14 -5.47
C LEU A 5 4.98 1.94 -4.46
N ALA A 6 5.69 3.02 -4.13
CA ALA A 6 6.77 3.02 -3.14
C ALA A 6 6.26 2.63 -1.74
N TRP A 7 5.08 3.13 -1.37
CA TRP A 7 4.41 2.78 -0.12
C TRP A 7 4.02 1.30 -0.06
N LEU A 8 3.42 0.75 -1.13
CA LEU A 8 3.10 -0.67 -1.21
C LEU A 8 4.35 -1.55 -1.11
N LEU A 9 5.45 -1.16 -1.75
CA LEU A 9 6.74 -1.87 -1.65
C LEU A 9 7.34 -1.87 -0.23
N ARG A 10 6.86 -1.00 0.67
CA ARG A 10 7.28 -0.95 2.08
C ARG A 10 6.38 -1.76 3.02
N LYS A 11 5.29 -2.34 2.51
CA LYS A 11 4.36 -3.12 3.33
C LYS A 11 4.92 -4.50 3.66
N PRO A 12 4.85 -4.92 4.95
CA PRO A 12 5.14 -6.31 5.31
C PRO A 12 4.23 -7.27 4.52
N GLY A 13 4.84 -8.25 3.85
CA GLY A 13 4.12 -9.25 3.04
C GLY A 13 3.96 -8.89 1.55
N VAL A 14 4.39 -7.70 1.11
CA VAL A 14 4.40 -7.32 -0.31
C VAL A 14 5.80 -7.51 -0.89
N THR A 15 6.00 -8.59 -1.66
CA THR A 15 7.28 -8.88 -2.32
C THR A 15 7.44 -8.14 -3.65
N SER A 16 6.33 -7.87 -4.35
CA SER A 16 6.29 -7.18 -5.64
C SER A 16 4.96 -6.46 -5.83
N VAL A 17 4.97 -5.38 -6.60
CA VAL A 17 3.78 -4.59 -6.94
C VAL A 17 3.55 -4.65 -8.44
N ILE A 18 2.40 -5.19 -8.83
CA ILE A 18 1.95 -5.22 -10.23
C ILE A 18 1.27 -3.89 -10.55
N PHE A 19 1.69 -3.21 -11.60
CA PHE A 19 1.05 -1.98 -12.07
C PHE A 19 1.00 -1.91 -13.59
N GLY A 20 -0.02 -1.22 -14.12
CA GLY A 20 -0.15 -0.92 -15.54
C GLY A 20 0.36 0.48 -15.87
N ALA A 21 0.81 0.67 -17.10
CA ALA A 21 1.12 1.98 -17.69
C ALA A 21 0.51 2.07 -19.09
N ARG A 22 -0.08 3.23 -19.42
CA ARG A 22 -0.68 3.48 -20.75
C ARG A 22 0.29 4.20 -21.71
N SER A 23 1.47 4.56 -21.22
CA SER A 23 2.52 5.19 -22.02
C SER A 23 3.90 4.84 -21.45
N LEU A 24 4.94 4.93 -22.28
CA LEU A 24 6.32 4.71 -21.85
C LEU A 24 6.77 5.71 -20.80
N ALA A 25 6.40 6.99 -20.94
CA ALA A 25 6.71 8.00 -19.94
C ALA A 25 6.11 7.66 -18.56
N GLN A 26 4.89 7.10 -18.52
CA GLN A 26 4.28 6.66 -17.27
C GLN A 26 4.98 5.42 -16.69
N LEU A 27 5.42 4.50 -17.54
CA LEU A 27 6.22 3.33 -17.12
C LEU A 27 7.53 3.79 -16.48
N ASP A 28 8.28 4.65 -17.17
CA ASP A 28 9.55 5.21 -16.69
C ASP A 28 9.39 6.00 -15.40
N ASP A 29 8.28 6.74 -15.26
CA ASP A 29 7.92 7.42 -14.03
C ASP A 29 7.66 6.42 -12.90
N ASN A 30 6.81 5.41 -13.12
CA ASN A 30 6.40 4.46 -12.11
C ASN A 30 7.55 3.57 -11.61
N VAL A 31 8.49 3.17 -12.48
CA VAL A 31 9.65 2.34 -12.08
C VAL A 31 10.54 3.04 -11.05
N LYS A 32 10.60 4.38 -11.04
CA LYS A 32 11.34 5.17 -10.03
C LYS A 32 10.80 4.97 -8.61
N ALA A 33 9.58 4.44 -8.46
CA ALA A 33 9.01 4.11 -7.15
C ALA A 33 9.89 3.15 -6.33
N ALA A 34 10.65 2.25 -6.98
CA ALA A 34 11.54 1.33 -6.28
C ALA A 34 12.67 2.07 -5.53
N ALA A 35 13.24 3.12 -6.15
CA ALA A 35 14.24 3.97 -5.51
C ALA A 35 13.60 4.87 -4.45
N LEU A 36 12.37 5.34 -4.67
CA LEU A 36 11.64 6.13 -3.67
C LEU A 36 11.32 5.30 -2.42
N ALA A 37 10.98 4.01 -2.58
CA ALA A 37 10.62 3.14 -1.47
C ALA A 37 11.71 3.07 -0.39
N SER A 38 12.98 2.97 -0.79
CA SER A 38 14.12 2.96 0.14
C SER A 38 14.38 4.33 0.78
N ALA A 39 13.95 5.42 0.14
CA ALA A 39 14.10 6.79 0.66
C ALA A 39 12.98 7.22 1.62
N LEU A 40 11.84 6.51 1.66
CA LEU A 40 10.76 6.82 2.60
C LEU A 40 11.19 6.56 4.04
N ARG A 41 11.00 7.53 4.93
CA ARG A 41 11.22 7.34 6.36
C ARG A 41 10.03 6.61 6.98
N GLU A 42 10.22 5.99 8.13
CA GLU A 42 9.15 5.28 8.84
C GLU A 42 7.95 6.19 9.13
N GLY A 43 8.18 7.44 9.53
CA GLY A 43 7.11 8.41 9.76
C GLY A 43 6.33 8.76 8.49
N ASP A 44 6.97 8.74 7.31
CA ASP A 44 6.29 8.98 6.04
C ASP A 44 5.40 7.77 5.68
N VAL A 45 5.90 6.55 5.91
CA VAL A 45 5.13 5.30 5.73
C VAL A 45 3.93 5.28 6.68
N GLN A 46 4.13 5.60 7.96
CA GLN A 46 3.04 5.64 8.93
C GLN A 46 1.95 6.65 8.54
N ARG A 47 2.34 7.85 8.08
CA ARG A 47 1.38 8.85 7.63
C ARG A 47 0.56 8.38 6.42
N LEU A 48 1.19 7.63 5.51
CA LEU A 48 0.51 7.03 4.37
C LEU A 48 -0.41 5.87 4.79
N ASP A 49 -0.03 5.10 5.82
CA ASP A 49 -0.87 4.06 6.42
C ASP A 49 -2.15 4.63 7.00
N GLU A 50 -2.03 5.70 7.78
CA GLU A 50 -3.16 6.40 8.38
C GLU A 50 -4.08 7.00 7.31
N ALA A 51 -3.50 7.67 6.30
CA ALA A 51 -4.26 8.27 5.21
C ALA A 51 -4.95 7.23 4.31
N SER A 52 -4.43 6.00 4.25
CA SER A 52 -4.96 4.91 3.42
C SER A 52 -5.78 3.88 4.21
N ALA A 53 -5.96 4.10 5.51
CA ALA A 53 -6.77 3.24 6.35
C ALA A 53 -8.23 3.27 5.85
N PHE A 54 -8.87 2.10 5.81
CA PHE A 54 -10.26 1.96 5.42
C PHE A 54 -11.01 1.07 6.42
N GLU A 55 -12.30 1.32 6.58
CA GLU A 55 -13.16 0.48 7.41
C GLU A 55 -13.50 -0.81 6.66
N LEU A 56 -13.23 -1.96 7.28
CA LEU A 56 -13.45 -3.27 6.65
C LEU A 56 -14.95 -3.56 6.42
N GLY A 57 -15.83 -2.99 7.26
CA GLY A 57 -17.28 -3.15 7.15
C GLY A 57 -17.75 -4.60 7.24
N TYR A 58 -18.96 -4.86 6.74
CA TYR A 58 -19.50 -6.22 6.62
C TYR A 58 -18.84 -6.98 5.44
N PRO A 59 -18.50 -8.28 5.57
CA PRO A 59 -18.77 -9.18 6.70
C PRO A 59 -17.69 -9.21 7.78
N TYR A 60 -16.57 -8.53 7.59
CA TYR A 60 -15.41 -8.63 8.46
C TYR A 60 -15.68 -8.15 9.89
N GLU A 61 -16.43 -7.07 10.07
CA GLU A 61 -16.86 -6.60 11.38
C GLU A 61 -17.79 -7.60 12.09
N PHE A 62 -18.70 -8.24 11.34
CA PHE A 62 -19.56 -9.29 11.87
C PHE A 62 -18.73 -10.51 12.32
N ILE A 63 -17.81 -10.98 11.47
CA ILE A 63 -16.92 -12.11 11.75
C ILE A 63 -16.06 -11.84 12.99
N ARG A 64 -15.42 -10.67 13.07
CA ARG A 64 -14.60 -10.27 14.23
C ARG A 64 -15.40 -10.28 15.53
N ARG A 65 -16.65 -9.82 15.50
CA ARG A 65 -17.55 -9.81 16.67
C ARG A 65 -17.98 -11.21 17.11
N ILE A 66 -18.14 -12.16 16.19
CA ILE A 66 -18.55 -13.54 16.52
C ILE A 66 -17.36 -14.45 16.88
N GLN A 67 -16.16 -14.23 16.31
CA GLN A 67 -14.98 -15.06 16.58
C GLN A 67 -14.46 -14.96 18.02
N GLY A 68 -14.68 -13.83 18.72
CA GLY A 68 -14.29 -13.68 20.13
C GLY A 68 -15.30 -14.22 21.15
N ARG A 69 -16.35 -14.90 20.71
CA ARG A 69 -17.47 -15.37 21.56
C ARG A 69 -17.52 -16.89 21.78
N TRP A 70 -16.59 -17.65 21.23
CA TRP A 70 -16.49 -19.11 21.39
C TRP A 70 -15.11 -19.50 21.91
#